data_AF-A0A3M1AVR8-F1
#
_entry.id   AF-A0A3M1AVR8-F1
#
_cell.length_a   1.000
_cell.length_b   1.000
_cell.length_c   1.000
_cell.angle_alpha   90.00
_cell.angle_beta   90.00
_cell.angle_gamma   90.00
#
_symmetry.space_group_name_H-M   'P 1'
#
loop_
_entity.id
_entity.type
_entity.pdbx_description
1 polymer ?
#
loop_
_entity_poly.entity_id
_entity_poly.type
_entity_poly.pdbx_seq_one_letter_code
_entity_poly.pdbx_strand_id
1 'polypeptide(L)' 'MKRKNEKIGTGAGVVSGAAVGAQIGSRVGLALGPWGAIAGTVPGAIIGGIIGGLVGNRIGLEKDRKGK' A
#
# COMPACT_ATOMS: atom_id res chain seq x y z
N MET A 1 -10.16 -22.05 -10.51
CA MET A 1 -10.26 -20.58 -10.70
C MET A 1 -8.90 -19.97 -10.45
N LYS A 2 -8.29 -19.35 -11.46
CA LYS A 2 -6.96 -18.72 -11.32
C LYS A 2 -7.18 -17.36 -10.66
N ARG A 3 -6.95 -17.25 -9.35
CA ARG A 3 -6.92 -15.97 -8.60
C ARG A 3 -5.73 -15.07 -8.99
N LYS A 4 -5.48 -14.92 -10.30
CA LYS A 4 -4.39 -14.11 -10.84
C LYS A 4 -4.62 -12.63 -10.53
N ASN A 5 -5.87 -12.17 -10.68
CA ASN A 5 -6.24 -10.78 -10.44
C ASN A 5 -6.16 -10.39 -8.96
N GLU A 6 -6.47 -11.32 -8.05
CA GLU A 6 -6.26 -11.16 -6.61
C GLU A 6 -4.77 -10.96 -6.29
N LYS A 7 -3.89 -11.85 -6.77
CA LYS A 7 -2.43 -11.74 -6.52
C LYS A 7 -1.83 -10.45 -7.10
N ILE A 8 -2.23 -10.08 -8.31
CA ILE A 8 -1.78 -8.84 -8.97
C ILE A 8 -2.30 -7.63 -8.21
N GLY A 9 -3.58 -7.63 -7.85
CA GLY A 9 -4.20 -6.55 -7.07
C GLY A 9 -3.53 -6.37 -5.71
N THR A 10 -3.31 -7.44 -4.96
CA THR A 10 -2.61 -7.41 -3.67
C THR A 10 -1.16 -6.94 -3.82
N GLY A 11 -0.40 -7.49 -4.78
CA GLY A 11 0.99 -7.08 -4.99
C GLY A 11 1.13 -5.61 -5.38
N ALA A 12 0.34 -5.16 -6.36
CA ALA A 12 0.33 -3.76 -6.78
C ALA A 12 -0.17 -2.84 -5.66
N GLY A 13 -1.18 -3.28 -4.91
CA GLY A 13 -1.72 -2.57 -3.76
C GLY A 13 -0.70 -2.39 -2.64
N VAL A 14 0.03 -3.45 -2.27
CA VAL A 14 1.09 -3.36 -1.24
C VAL A 14 2.19 -2.40 -1.67
N VAL A 15 2.68 -2.50 -2.91
CA VAL A 15 3.77 -1.65 -3.38
C VAL A 15 3.34 -0.18 -3.48
N SER A 16 2.20 0.09 -4.10
CA SER A 16 1.68 1.46 -4.23
C SER A 16 1.31 2.07 -2.88
N GLY A 17 0.65 1.30 -2.03
CA GLY A 17 0.31 1.71 -0.67
C GLY A 17 1.54 2.01 0.16
N ALA A 18 2.56 1.14 0.13
CA ALA A 18 3.79 1.35 0.87
C ALA A 18 4.55 2.58 0.36
N ALA A 19 4.61 2.80 -0.96
CA ALA A 19 5.26 3.98 -1.53
C ALA A 19 4.55 5.29 -1.13
N VAL A 20 3.22 5.33 -1.22
CA VAL A 20 2.43 6.50 -0.82
C VAL A 20 2.53 6.75 0.68
N GLY A 21 2.40 5.69 1.49
CA GLY A 21 2.52 5.78 2.94
C GLY A 21 3.92 6.23 3.38
N ALA A 22 4.97 5.71 2.75
CA ALA A 22 6.35 6.16 2.95
C ALA A 22 6.49 7.65 2.63
N GLN A 23 5.98 8.09 1.48
CA GLN A 23 6.10 9.48 1.03
C GLN A 23 5.37 10.46 1.96
N ILE A 24 4.17 10.09 2.43
CA ILE A 24 3.40 10.88 3.41
C ILE A 24 4.16 10.90 4.73
N GLY A 25 4.65 9.74 5.19
CA GLY A 25 5.45 9.60 6.41
C GLY A 25 6.73 10.44 6.39
N SER A 26 7.47 10.42 5.28
CA SER A 26 8.65 11.25 5.09
C SER A 26 8.32 12.74 5.11
N ARG A 27 7.21 13.16 4.48
CA ARG A 27 6.79 14.58 4.43
C ARG A 27 6.37 15.11 5.80
N VAL A 28 5.55 14.34 6.53
CA VAL A 28 5.14 14.68 7.90
C VAL A 28 6.36 14.71 8.82
N GLY A 29 7.24 13.73 8.65
CA GLY A 29 8.47 13.66 9.42
C GLY A 29 9.46 14.78 9.12
N LEU A 30 9.57 15.23 7.87
CA LEU A 30 10.38 16.37 7.44
C LEU A 30 9.98 17.66 8.18
N ALA A 31 8.68 17.83 8.46
CA ALA A 31 8.20 18.97 9.24
C ALA A 31 8.67 18.96 10.71
N LEU A 32 9.09 17.79 11.21
CA LEU A 32 9.64 17.59 12.56
C LEU A 32 11.18 17.46 12.55
N GLY A 33 11.82 17.66 11.39
CA GLY A 33 13.26 17.55 11.18
C GLY A 33 13.74 16.22 10.57
N PRO A 34 15.05 16.06 10.31
CA PRO A 34 15.59 14.90 9.57
C PRO A 34 15.28 13.55 10.22
N TRP A 35 15.28 13.49 11.55
CA TRP A 35 14.95 12.30 12.32
C TRP A 35 13.47 11.95 12.26
N GLY A 36 12.61 12.96 12.22
CA GLY A 36 11.17 12.78 12.01
C GLY A 36 10.90 12.13 10.66
N ALA A 37 11.62 12.54 9.59
CA ALA A 37 11.45 11.99 8.25
C ALA A 37 11.69 10.48 8.23
N ILE A 38 12.79 10.02 8.83
CA ILE A 38 13.14 8.59 8.90
C ILE A 38 12.10 7.85 9.77
N ALA A 39 11.76 8.43 10.92
CA ALA A 39 10.79 7.84 11.85
C ALA A 39 9.37 7.75 11.28
N GLY A 40 8.97 8.67 10.40
CA GLY A 40 7.66 8.67 9.74
C GLY A 40 7.59 7.75 8.53
N THR A 41 8.69 7.58 7.80
CA THR A 41 8.73 6.80 6.54
C THR A 41 8.41 5.32 6.77
N VAL A 42 9.01 4.71 7.80
CA VAL A 42 8.84 3.28 8.10
C VAL A 42 7.39 2.94 8.49
N PRO A 43 6.78 3.56 9.52
CA PRO A 43 5.39 3.31 9.87
C PRO A 43 4.43 3.73 8.75
N GLY A 44 4.73 4.82 8.04
CA GLY A 44 3.97 5.23 6.86
C GLY A 44 3.92 4.14 5.79
N ALA A 45 5.07 3.56 5.45
CA ALA A 45 5.17 2.49 4.46
C ALA A 45 4.43 1.21 4.90
N ILE A 46 4.53 0.85 6.18
CA ILE A 46 3.86 -0.33 6.71
C ILE A 46 2.33 -0.14 6.66
N ILE A 47 1.83 0.98 7.18
CA ILE A 47 0.39 1.28 7.19
C ILE A 47 -0.14 1.37 5.76
N GLY A 48 0.57 2.12 4.91
CA GLY A 48 0.21 2.26 3.51
C GLY A 48 0.21 0.92 2.77
N GLY A 49 1.22 0.08 2.99
CA GLY A 49 1.32 -1.24 2.37
C GLY A 49 0.21 -2.20 2.80
N ILE A 50 -0.16 -2.20 4.08
CA ILE A 50 -1.28 -3.00 4.60
C ILE A 50 -2.61 -2.54 3.97
N ILE A 51 -2.88 -1.24 3.99
CA ILE A 51 -4.12 -0.67 3.44
C ILE A 51 -4.18 -0.93 1.93
N GLY A 52 -3.12 -0.61 1.20
CA GLY A 52 -3.04 -0.82 -0.24
C GLY A 52 -3.18 -2.29 -0.61
N GLY A 53 -2.54 -3.20 0.14
CA GLY A 53 -2.67 -4.65 -0.05
C GLY A 53 -4.11 -5.14 0.17
N LEU A 54 -4.78 -4.69 1.22
CA LEU A 54 -6.19 -5.04 1.50
C LEU A 54 -7.15 -4.53 0.42
N VAL A 55 -6.96 -3.28 -0.02
CA VAL A 55 -7.77 -2.66 -1.09
C VAL A 55 -7.51 -3.36 -2.42
N GLY A 56 -6.25 -3.61 -2.76
CA GLY A 56 -5.85 -4.33 -3.95
C GLY A 56 -6.39 -5.76 -3.98
N ASN A 57 -6.39 -6.45 -2.84
CA ASN A 57 -6.95 -7.79 -2.69
C ASN A 57 -8.47 -7.79 -2.94
N ARG A 58 -9.21 -6.84 -2.33
CA ARG A 58 -10.66 -6.69 -2.54
C ARG A 58 -11.00 -6.40 -4.01
N ILE A 59 -10.28 -5.48 -4.64
CA ILE A 59 -10.51 -5.11 -6.05
C ILE A 59 -10.18 -6.30 -6.96
N GLY A 60 -9.08 -7.01 -6.70
CA GLY A 60 -8.68 -8.20 -7.44
C GLY A 60 -9.71 -9.33 -7.33
N LEU A 61 -10.25 -9.57 -6.13
CA LEU A 61 -11.36 -10.50 -5.87
C LEU A 61 -12.65 -10.09 -6.59
N GLU A 62 -13.00 -8.81 -6.56
CA GLU A 62 -14.20 -8.32 -7.24
C GLU A 62 -14.08 -8.42 -8.77
N LYS A 63 -12.89 -8.15 -9.32
CA LYS A 63 -12.61 -8.35 -10.75
C LYS A 63 -12.60 -9.82 -11.14
N ASP A 64 -12.10 -10.72 -10.29
CA ASP A 64 -12.17 -12.18 -10.51
C ASP A 64 -13.64 -12.66 -10.50
N ARG A 65 -14.48 -12.04 -9.66
CA ARG A 65 -15.90 -12.39 -9.55
C ARG A 65 -16.78 -11.85 -10.69
N LYS A 66 -16.44 -10.68 -11.25
CA LYS A 66 -17.13 -10.09 -12.42
C LYS A 66 -16.60 -10.59 -13.77
N GLY A 67 -15.39 -11.16 -13.80
CA GLY A 67 -14.78 -11.72 -15.02
C GLY A 67 -15.22 -13.14 -15.35
N LYS A 68 -16.35 -13.60 -14.82
CA LYS A 68 -16.98 -14.89 -15.14
C LYS A 68 -18.20 -14.67 -16.01
#